data_AF-A0A4Y5Z8S1-F1
#
_entry.id   AF-A0A4Y5Z8S1-F1
#
_cell.length_a   1.000
_cell.length_b   1.000
_cell.length_c   1.000
_cell.angle_alpha   90.00
_cell.angle_beta   90.00
_cell.angle_gamma   90.00
#
_symmetry.space_group_name_H-M   'P 1'
#
loop_
_entity.id
_entity.type
_entity.pdbx_description
1 polymer ?
#
loop_
_entity_poly.entity_id
_entity_poly.type
_entity_poly.pdbx_seq_one_letter_code
_entity_poly.pdbx_strand_id
1 'polypeptide(L)'
;MFGWLASFGVQSRARTGSTTRWLAVSPRTLVEGLGQLGGVLYLAPRPTSCPANVLPPAGCLVENADLAPLLSTACVGLTCAITAEGPREWLDCVSREGDTLARIYLLPDTDYLAWDGLFADAIAIEAPDRRAPDREWLRASRARVLSFQRRRLVGFDVLGAREVLISTLGRGVARDIAVSESVAITS
;
A
#
# COMPACT_ATOMS: atom_id res chain seq x y z
N MET A 1 -12.33 -16.86 25.70
CA MET A 1 -13.08 -18.01 25.15
C MET A 1 -12.90 -17.94 23.64
N PHE A 2 -11.96 -18.72 23.11
CA PHE A 2 -11.57 -18.70 21.71
C PHE A 2 -12.47 -19.66 20.93
N GLY A 3 -13.08 -19.19 19.85
CA GLY A 3 -13.85 -20.07 19.00
C GLY A 3 -14.45 -19.34 17.83
N TRP A 4 -13.67 -19.16 16.76
CA TRP A 4 -14.16 -19.10 15.38
C TRP A 4 -13.05 -19.58 14.45
N LEU A 5 -12.90 -20.90 14.36
CA LEU A 5 -12.35 -21.60 13.20
C LEU A 5 -13.43 -22.58 12.73
N ALA A 6 -13.50 -22.76 11.42
CA ALA A 6 -14.38 -23.65 10.66
C ALA A 6 -15.76 -23.10 10.25
N SER A 7 -15.79 -22.55 9.04
CA SER A 7 -16.86 -22.87 8.08
C SER A 7 -16.27 -22.89 6.68
N PHE A 8 -15.66 -24.01 6.30
CA PHE A 8 -15.38 -24.34 4.91
C PHE A 8 -16.67 -24.80 4.24
N GLY A 9 -17.54 -23.84 3.93
CA GLY A 9 -18.66 -24.07 3.04
C GLY A 9 -18.14 -24.14 1.60
N VAL A 10 -18.26 -25.32 0.97
CA VAL A 10 -18.09 -25.47 -0.47
C VAL A 10 -19.14 -24.61 -1.16
N GLN A 11 -18.78 -23.37 -1.52
CA GLN A 11 -19.55 -22.55 -2.44
C GLN A 11 -18.90 -22.61 -3.82
N SER A 12 -19.47 -23.51 -4.63
CA SER A 12 -19.27 -23.61 -6.07
C SER A 12 -19.78 -22.33 -6.75
N ARG A 13 -18.89 -21.32 -6.81
CA ARG A 13 -18.79 -20.16 -7.72
C ARG A 13 -17.89 -19.16 -7.00
N ALA A 14 -16.62 -19.08 -7.41
CA ALA A 14 -15.69 -18.09 -6.89
C ALA A 14 -16.26 -16.69 -7.12
N ARG A 15 -16.92 -16.13 -6.10
CA ARG A 15 -17.26 -14.71 -6.07
C ARG A 15 -15.94 -13.99 -5.85
N THR A 16 -15.35 -13.49 -6.92
CA THR A 16 -14.35 -12.44 -6.87
C THR A 16 -15.02 -11.20 -6.27
N GLY A 17 -14.93 -11.07 -4.95
CA GLY A 17 -15.40 -9.92 -4.21
C GLY A 17 -14.19 -9.13 -3.74
N SER A 18 -14.25 -7.82 -3.91
CA SER A 18 -13.36 -6.88 -3.23
C SER A 18 -14.16 -6.00 -2.30
N THR A 19 -13.57 -5.67 -1.16
CA THR A 19 -14.12 -4.71 -0.21
C THR A 19 -13.05 -3.67 0.04
N THR A 20 -13.41 -2.39 -0.06
CA THR A 20 -12.49 -1.27 0.19
C THR A 20 -13.02 -0.42 1.32
N ARG A 21 -12.20 -0.23 2.35
CA ARG A 21 -12.44 0.70 3.46
C ARG A 21 -11.56 1.93 3.29
N TRP A 22 -12.17 3.10 3.28
CA TRP A 22 -11.45 4.37 3.15
C TRP A 22 -11.18 4.99 4.51
N LEU A 23 -9.95 5.48 4.69
CA LEU A 23 -9.46 6.04 5.94
C LEU A 23 -8.74 7.37 5.69
N ALA A 24 -9.05 8.39 6.49
CA ALA A 24 -8.23 9.59 6.58
C ALA A 24 -6.97 9.29 7.40
N VAL A 25 -5.80 9.57 6.81
CA VAL A 25 -4.50 9.28 7.44
C VAL A 25 -3.57 10.46 7.23
N SER A 26 -2.90 10.90 8.30
CA SER A 26 -1.88 11.93 8.18
C SER A 26 -0.61 11.35 7.52
N PRO A 27 0.14 12.12 6.70
CA PRO A 27 1.39 11.64 6.12
C PRO A 27 2.38 11.12 7.17
N ARG A 28 2.36 11.72 8.37
CA ARG A 28 3.17 11.27 9.49
C ARG A 28 2.76 9.87 9.92
N THR A 29 1.49 9.66 10.31
CA THR A 29 0.96 8.34 10.71
C THR A 29 1.29 7.25 9.69
N LEU A 30 1.16 7.58 8.40
CA LEU A 30 1.52 6.66 7.33
C LEU A 30 3.02 6.31 7.35
N VAL A 31 3.91 7.30 7.37
CA VAL A 31 5.37 7.09 7.48
C VAL A 31 5.73 6.28 8.73
N GLU A 32 5.06 6.53 9.85
CA GLU A 32 5.30 5.83 11.10
C GLU A 32 4.99 4.34 11.02
N GLY A 33 3.79 3.97 10.53
CA GLY A 33 3.41 2.56 10.48
C GLY A 33 3.98 1.81 9.28
N LEU A 34 4.22 2.45 8.13
CA LEU A 34 4.88 1.79 6.99
C LEU A 34 6.24 1.20 7.40
N GLY A 35 7.01 1.89 8.24
CA GLY A 35 8.30 1.43 8.73
C GLY A 35 8.27 0.16 9.59
N GLN A 36 7.08 -0.33 9.98
CA GLN A 36 6.89 -1.52 10.81
C GLN A 36 6.39 -2.75 10.02
N LEU A 37 6.02 -2.59 8.75
CA LEU A 37 5.33 -3.65 7.98
C LEU A 37 6.22 -4.83 7.57
N GLY A 38 7.54 -4.72 7.68
CA GLY A 38 8.44 -5.75 7.15
C GLY A 38 8.49 -5.74 5.63
N GLY A 39 8.35 -6.90 4.97
CA GLY A 39 8.45 -7.03 3.51
C GLY A 39 7.11 -6.88 2.80
N VAL A 40 7.04 -5.96 1.83
CA VAL A 40 5.84 -5.64 1.06
C VAL A 40 6.17 -5.52 -0.42
N LEU A 41 5.14 -5.59 -1.28
CA LEU A 41 5.26 -5.27 -2.71
C LEU A 41 4.75 -3.86 -2.96
N TYR A 42 5.67 -2.95 -3.26
CA TYR A 42 5.39 -1.56 -3.59
C TYR A 42 5.22 -1.38 -5.10
N LEU A 43 4.08 -0.85 -5.52
CA LEU A 43 3.85 -0.39 -6.88
C LEU A 43 4.06 1.12 -6.95
N ALA A 44 5.19 1.51 -7.54
CA ALA A 44 5.50 2.92 -7.76
C ALA A 44 4.69 3.44 -8.96
N PRO A 45 4.05 4.61 -8.84
CA PRO A 45 3.41 5.25 -9.99
C PRO A 45 4.48 5.51 -11.06
N ARG A 46 4.07 5.54 -12.33
CA ARG A 46 4.94 6.07 -13.37
C ARG A 46 5.37 7.50 -12.96
N PRO A 47 6.66 7.85 -13.03
CA PRO A 47 7.10 9.19 -12.67
C PRO A 47 6.43 10.19 -13.61
N THR A 48 5.37 10.81 -13.13
CA THR A 48 4.80 12.02 -13.70
C THR A 48 5.60 13.18 -13.13
N SER A 49 5.94 14.17 -13.96
CA SER A 49 6.63 15.38 -13.50
C SER A 49 5.98 15.87 -12.20
N CYS A 50 6.71 15.78 -11.09
CA CYS A 50 6.23 16.28 -9.82
C CYS A 50 5.84 17.75 -10.04
N PRO A 51 4.63 18.18 -9.66
CA PRO A 51 4.39 19.61 -9.56
C PRO A 51 5.41 20.12 -8.53
N ALA A 52 6.33 20.97 -8.98
CA ALA A 52 7.48 21.48 -8.22
C ALA A 52 7.11 22.32 -6.98
N ASN A 53 5.84 22.28 -6.54
CA ASN A 53 5.24 23.21 -5.60
C ASN A 53 4.51 22.54 -4.43
N VAL A 54 4.64 21.22 -4.26
CA VAL A 54 4.14 20.57 -3.04
C VAL A 54 5.25 20.66 -2.00
N LEU A 55 5.13 21.62 -1.07
CA LEU A 55 5.99 21.62 0.11
C LEU A 55 5.83 20.27 0.82
N PRO A 56 6.93 19.61 1.23
CA PRO A 56 6.83 18.40 2.01
C PRO A 56 6.01 18.69 3.28
N PRO A 57 5.12 17.77 3.69
CA PRO A 57 4.38 17.93 4.93
C PRO A 57 5.37 18.16 6.07
N ALA A 58 5.05 19.13 6.94
CA ALA A 58 5.97 19.59 7.98
C ALA A 58 6.51 18.42 8.80
N GLY A 59 7.83 18.24 8.77
CA GLY A 59 8.51 17.21 9.56
C GLY A 59 8.64 15.84 8.91
N CYS A 60 8.23 15.62 7.66
CA CYS A 60 8.45 14.34 6.97
C CYS A 60 9.33 14.48 5.72
N LEU A 61 10.27 13.54 5.54
CA LEU A 61 11.17 13.47 4.38
C LEU A 61 11.19 12.04 3.82
N VAL A 62 11.64 11.90 2.58
CA VAL A 62 11.88 10.59 1.95
C VAL A 62 13.33 10.46 1.50
N GLU A 63 13.90 9.26 1.58
CA GLU A 63 15.28 9.01 1.12
C GLU A 63 15.37 8.91 -0.42
N ASN A 64 14.27 8.54 -1.09
CA ASN A 64 14.25 8.28 -2.54
C ASN A 64 13.08 8.98 -3.24
N ALA A 65 13.28 9.40 -4.49
CA ALA A 65 12.25 10.06 -5.30
C ALA A 65 11.00 9.18 -5.55
N ASP A 66 11.17 7.87 -5.66
CA ASP A 66 10.08 6.90 -5.84
C ASP A 66 9.09 6.89 -4.66
N LEU A 67 9.52 7.37 -3.49
CA LEU A 67 8.72 7.44 -2.26
C LEU A 67 8.05 8.80 -2.08
N ALA A 68 8.47 9.83 -2.83
CA ALA A 68 7.92 11.19 -2.73
C ALA A 68 6.39 11.24 -2.85
N PRO A 69 5.72 10.43 -3.70
CA PRO A 69 4.25 10.39 -3.75
C PRO A 69 3.60 10.06 -2.41
N LEU A 70 4.24 9.27 -1.55
CA LEU A 70 3.67 8.89 -0.24
C LEU A 70 3.48 10.09 0.68
N LEU A 71 4.31 11.14 0.55
CA LEU A 71 4.19 12.37 1.35
C LEU A 71 2.95 13.20 0.98
N SER A 72 2.40 13.02 -0.22
CA SER A 72 1.19 13.70 -0.70
C SER A 72 -0.10 12.95 -0.39
N THR A 73 -0.01 11.82 0.34
CA THR A 73 -1.16 11.00 0.70
C THR A 73 -2.06 11.75 1.68
N ALA A 74 -3.33 11.91 1.32
CA ALA A 74 -4.35 12.53 2.15
C ALA A 74 -5.31 11.49 2.77
N CYS A 75 -5.54 10.40 2.06
CA CYS A 75 -6.34 9.27 2.53
C CYS A 75 -5.80 7.97 1.95
N VAL A 76 -6.22 6.85 2.56
CA VAL A 76 -5.86 5.51 2.09
C VAL A 76 -7.09 4.65 1.89
N GLY A 77 -7.07 3.83 0.84
CA GLY A 77 -8.05 2.78 0.58
C GLY A 77 -7.47 1.43 0.95
N LEU A 78 -7.98 0.80 2.00
CA LEU A 78 -7.63 -0.57 2.37
C LEU A 78 -8.52 -1.51 1.60
N THR A 79 -7.96 -2.30 0.70
CA THR A 79 -8.73 -3.25 -0.09
C THR A 79 -8.34 -4.68 0.23
N CYS A 80 -9.35 -5.51 0.52
CA CYS A 80 -9.23 -6.95 0.60
C CYS A 80 -10.02 -7.56 -0.55
N ALA A 81 -9.38 -8.42 -1.34
CA ALA A 81 -10.02 -9.13 -2.44
C ALA A 81 -9.72 -10.63 -2.39
N ILE A 82 -10.72 -11.45 -2.69
CA ILE A 82 -10.56 -12.89 -2.82
C ILE A 82 -10.40 -13.20 -4.31
N THR A 83 -9.19 -13.58 -4.74
CA THR A 83 -8.91 -14.03 -6.11
C THR A 83 -8.90 -15.56 -6.20
N ALA A 84 -8.75 -16.11 -7.40
CA ALA A 84 -8.66 -17.57 -7.58
C ALA A 84 -7.39 -18.17 -6.95
N GLU A 85 -6.37 -17.35 -6.74
CA GLU A 85 -5.04 -17.65 -6.22
C GLU A 85 -4.96 -17.44 -4.71
N GLY A 86 -5.99 -16.82 -4.12
CA GLY A 86 -6.10 -16.59 -2.68
C GLY A 86 -6.52 -15.16 -2.32
N PRO A 87 -6.63 -14.86 -1.01
CA PRO A 87 -6.88 -13.52 -0.53
C PRO A 87 -5.68 -12.60 -0.83
N ARG A 88 -5.97 -11.37 -1.22
CA ARG A 88 -5.00 -10.31 -1.47
C ARG A 88 -5.44 -9.06 -0.73
N GLU A 89 -4.48 -8.43 -0.07
CA GLU A 89 -4.70 -7.18 0.66
C GLU A 89 -3.72 -6.13 0.19
N TRP A 90 -4.23 -4.93 -0.01
CA TRP A 90 -3.39 -3.80 -0.37
C TRP A 90 -3.92 -2.47 0.17
N LEU A 91 -3.00 -1.53 0.22
CA LEU A 91 -3.23 -0.12 0.49
C LEU A 91 -3.12 0.69 -0.79
N ASP A 92 -4.14 1.48 -1.09
CA ASP A 92 -4.08 2.55 -2.08
C ASP A 92 -3.80 3.88 -1.37
N CYS A 93 -2.66 4.51 -1.65
CA CYS A 93 -2.39 5.89 -1.22
C CYS A 93 -3.05 6.86 -2.18
N VAL A 94 -3.88 7.77 -1.70
CA VAL A 94 -4.64 8.71 -2.55
C VAL A 94 -4.37 10.16 -2.13
N SER A 95 -4.18 11.03 -3.12
CA SER A 95 -4.06 12.47 -2.93
C SER A 95 -5.39 13.11 -2.52
N ARG A 96 -5.35 14.39 -2.14
CA ARG A 96 -6.57 15.15 -1.83
C ARG A 96 -7.48 15.33 -3.05
N GLU A 97 -6.91 15.27 -4.24
CA GLU A 97 -7.59 15.39 -5.52
C GLU A 97 -8.18 14.05 -6.00
N GLY A 98 -8.02 12.96 -5.23
CA GLY A 98 -8.54 11.64 -5.58
C GLY A 98 -7.65 10.83 -6.52
N ASP A 99 -6.42 11.29 -6.80
CA ASP A 99 -5.46 10.59 -7.63
C ASP A 99 -4.73 9.51 -6.80
N THR A 100 -4.62 8.27 -7.31
CA THR A 100 -3.85 7.22 -6.62
C THR A 100 -2.36 7.43 -6.85
N LEU A 101 -1.67 7.66 -5.73
CA LEU A 101 -0.26 8.04 -5.67
C LEU A 101 0.65 6.83 -5.59
N ALA A 102 0.22 5.75 -4.96
CA ALA A 102 0.97 4.51 -4.86
C ALA A 102 0.06 3.38 -4.40
N ARG A 103 0.51 2.13 -4.60
CA ARG A 103 -0.14 0.95 -4.04
C ARG A 103 0.87 0.06 -3.32
N ILE A 104 0.50 -0.46 -2.16
CA ILE A 104 1.32 -1.35 -1.34
C ILE A 104 0.54 -2.63 -1.10
N TYR A 105 1.00 -3.75 -1.65
CA TYR A 105 0.43 -5.06 -1.37
C TYR A 105 1.12 -5.71 -0.18
N LEU A 106 0.30 -6.36 0.64
CA LEU A 106 0.78 -7.25 1.67
C LEU A 106 1.24 -8.56 1.03
N LEU A 107 2.33 -9.07 1.57
CA LEU A 107 2.90 -10.37 1.26
C LEU A 107 2.75 -11.27 2.49
N PRO A 108 2.89 -12.60 2.33
CA PRO A 108 2.95 -13.52 3.47
C PRO A 108 4.05 -13.17 4.49
N ASP A 109 5.08 -12.45 4.05
CA ASP A 109 6.20 -11.96 4.87
C ASP A 109 5.94 -10.60 5.54
N THR A 110 4.77 -10.00 5.31
CA THR A 110 4.38 -8.74 5.96
C THR A 110 3.97 -8.99 7.41
N ASP A 111 4.34 -8.08 8.31
CA ASP A 111 3.85 -8.07 9.69
C ASP A 111 2.39 -7.59 9.71
N TYR A 112 1.47 -8.55 9.77
CA TYR A 112 0.02 -8.28 9.83
C TYR A 112 -0.41 -7.58 11.12
N LEU A 113 0.31 -7.74 12.23
CA LEU A 113 -0.02 -7.03 13.47
C LEU A 113 0.36 -5.55 13.35
N ALA A 114 1.50 -5.26 12.72
CA ALA A 114 1.90 -3.89 12.41
C ALA A 114 0.94 -3.23 11.41
N TRP A 115 0.44 -4.00 10.44
CA TRP A 115 -0.58 -3.55 9.49
C TRP A 115 -1.90 -3.18 10.17
N ASP A 116 -2.44 -4.04 11.02
CA ASP A 116 -3.68 -3.74 11.75
C ASP A 116 -3.49 -2.54 12.70
N GLY A 117 -2.31 -2.44 13.33
CA GLY A 117 -1.95 -1.33 14.22
C GLY A 117 -1.84 0.02 13.50
N LEU A 118 -1.42 0.05 12.23
CA LEU A 118 -1.25 1.29 11.45
C LEU A 118 -2.57 2.08 11.32
N PHE A 119 -3.72 1.41 11.39
CA PHE A 119 -5.04 2.02 11.21
C PHE A 119 -5.92 2.02 12.46
N ALA A 120 -5.38 1.64 13.62
CA ALA A 120 -6.16 1.54 14.85
C ALA A 120 -6.89 2.85 15.21
N ASP A 121 -6.22 3.98 15.03
CA ASP A 121 -6.76 5.33 15.31
C ASP A 121 -7.25 6.06 14.05
N ALA A 122 -7.30 5.38 12.91
CA ALA A 122 -7.65 6.01 11.64
C ALA A 122 -9.16 6.26 11.53
N ILE A 123 -9.52 7.45 11.04
CA ILE A 123 -10.93 7.86 10.89
C ILE A 123 -11.47 7.30 9.58
N ALA A 124 -12.56 6.54 9.65
CA ALA A 124 -13.26 6.08 8.46
C ALA A 124 -13.90 7.26 7.73
N ILE A 125 -13.72 7.29 6.41
CA ILE A 125 -14.29 8.31 5.53
C ILE A 125 -15.07 7.65 4.38
N GLU A 126 -15.85 8.45 3.67
CA GLU A 126 -16.41 8.03 2.39
C GLU A 126 -15.34 7.93 1.31
N ALA A 127 -15.63 7.19 0.24
CA ALA A 127 -14.73 7.07 -0.90
C ALA A 127 -14.49 8.46 -1.51
N PRO A 128 -13.23 8.86 -1.78
CA PRO A 128 -12.95 10.14 -2.38
C PRO A 128 -13.49 10.22 -3.81
N ASP A 129 -13.97 11.39 -4.20
CA ASP A 129 -14.38 11.67 -5.58
C ASP A 129 -13.18 11.51 -6.53
N ARG A 130 -13.34 10.69 -7.56
CA ARG A 130 -12.27 10.41 -8.52
C ARG A 130 -12.18 11.50 -9.56
N ARG A 131 -10.99 12.05 -9.75
CA ARG A 131 -10.72 13.05 -10.80
C ARG A 131 -10.91 12.53 -12.22
N ALA A 132 -10.66 11.24 -12.46
CA ALA A 132 -10.81 10.60 -13.76
C ALA A 132 -11.21 9.11 -13.61
N PRO A 133 -12.51 8.77 -13.69
CA PRO A 133 -12.98 7.39 -13.52
C PRO A 133 -12.48 6.43 -14.62
N ASP A 134 -12.13 6.96 -15.80
CA ASP A 134 -11.68 6.17 -16.97
C ASP A 134 -10.16 5.92 -17.00
N ARG A 135 -9.38 6.50 -16.09
CA ARG A 135 -7.96 6.21 -15.98
C ARG A 135 -7.76 4.96 -15.12
N GLU A 136 -6.92 4.03 -15.60
CA GLU A 136 -6.42 2.91 -14.79
C GLU A 136 -6.01 3.42 -13.40
N TRP A 137 -6.59 2.78 -12.37
CA TRP A 137 -6.59 3.26 -10.99
C TRP A 137 -5.19 3.63 -10.49
N LEU A 138 -4.17 2.87 -10.89
CA LEU A 138 -2.75 3.24 -10.77
C LEU A 138 -2.01 2.80 -12.04
N ARG A 139 -1.43 3.75 -12.78
CA ARG A 139 -0.45 3.46 -13.85
C ARG A 139 0.90 3.16 -13.23
N ALA A 140 1.03 2.02 -12.57
CA ALA A 140 2.29 1.60 -11.98
C ALA A 140 3.30 1.27 -13.09
N SER A 141 4.52 1.80 -12.95
CA SER A 141 5.57 1.54 -13.95
C SER A 141 6.48 0.38 -13.54
N ARG A 142 6.57 0.12 -12.24
CA ARG A 142 7.47 -0.87 -11.64
C ARG A 142 6.86 -1.41 -10.35
N ALA A 143 7.12 -2.68 -10.09
CA ALA A 143 6.81 -3.35 -8.84
C ALA A 143 8.13 -3.66 -8.11
N ARG A 144 8.23 -3.34 -6.82
CA ARG A 144 9.46 -3.55 -6.03
C ARG A 144 9.13 -4.26 -4.73
N VAL A 145 9.86 -5.33 -4.44
CA VAL A 145 9.80 -5.98 -3.13
C VAL A 145 10.75 -5.23 -2.20
N LEU A 146 10.19 -4.54 -1.22
CA LEU A 146 10.95 -3.70 -0.32
C LEU A 146 10.42 -3.73 1.10
N SER A 147 11.22 -3.23 2.02
CA SER A 147 10.83 -2.92 3.38
C SER A 147 11.05 -1.44 3.61
N PHE A 148 10.00 -0.75 4.05
CA PHE A 148 10.11 0.64 4.45
C PHE A 148 10.91 0.75 5.74
N GLN A 149 11.69 1.82 5.86
CA GLN A 149 12.45 2.11 7.06
C GLN A 149 12.11 3.52 7.53
N ARG A 150 11.75 3.67 8.79
CA ARG A 150 11.64 4.99 9.41
C ARG A 150 12.93 5.31 10.15
N ARG A 151 13.44 6.52 9.94
CA ARG A 151 14.55 7.10 10.71
C ARG A 151 14.15 8.48 11.20
N ARG A 152 14.70 8.92 12.32
CA ARG A 152 14.47 10.28 12.83
C ARG A 152 15.76 11.08 12.72
N LEU A 153 15.74 12.18 11.97
CA LEU A 153 16.89 13.08 11.76
C LEU A 153 16.50 14.52 12.09
N VAL A 154 17.10 15.10 13.14
CA VAL A 154 16.96 16.53 13.50
C VAL A 154 15.50 17.03 13.46
N GLY A 155 14.58 16.30 14.08
CA GLY A 155 13.16 16.67 14.13
C GLY A 155 12.32 16.24 12.92
N PHE A 156 12.93 15.61 11.91
CA PHE A 156 12.24 15.03 10.76
C PHE A 156 12.08 13.51 10.89
N ASP A 157 10.91 13.00 10.52
CA ASP A 157 10.64 11.60 10.25
C ASP A 157 10.99 11.31 8.77
N VAL A 158 12.02 10.50 8.56
CA VAL A 158 12.54 10.16 7.23
C VAL A 158 12.10 8.74 6.86
N LEU A 159 11.38 8.62 5.75
CA LEU A 159 10.97 7.34 5.16
C LEU A 159 11.99 6.90 4.11
N GLY A 160 12.73 5.86 4.43
CA GLY A 160 13.55 5.10 3.52
C GLY A 160 12.85 3.85 3.00
N ALA A 161 13.48 3.22 2.02
CA ALA A 161 13.13 1.87 1.60
C ALA A 161 14.40 1.10 1.28
N ARG A 162 14.41 -0.18 1.66
CA ARG A 162 15.47 -1.12 1.30
C ARG A 162 14.85 -2.32 0.59
N GLU A 163 15.55 -2.88 -0.38
CA GLU A 163 15.22 -4.21 -0.86
C GLU A 163 15.34 -5.22 0.27
N VAL A 164 14.44 -6.20 0.26
CA VAL A 164 14.37 -7.22 1.29
C VAL A 164 14.18 -8.59 0.65
N LEU A 165 14.87 -9.58 1.22
CA LEU A 165 14.64 -10.97 0.87
C LEU A 165 13.38 -11.45 1.58
N ILE A 166 12.39 -11.86 0.79
CA ILE A 166 11.16 -12.49 1.27
C ILE A 166 11.22 -14.00 1.02
N SER A 167 10.35 -14.76 1.69
CA SER A 167 10.18 -16.20 1.52
C SER A 167 9.94 -16.62 0.07
N THR A 168 10.15 -17.90 -0.24
CA THR A 168 9.79 -18.47 -1.55
C THR A 168 8.31 -18.28 -1.87
N LEU A 169 7.45 -18.42 -0.87
CA LEU A 169 6.01 -18.19 -0.97
C LEU A 169 5.70 -16.74 -1.30
N GLY A 170 6.27 -15.79 -0.56
CA GLY A 170 6.10 -14.36 -0.83
C GLY A 170 6.60 -13.95 -2.21
N ARG A 171 7.70 -14.55 -2.71
CA ARG A 171 8.16 -14.33 -4.09
C ARG A 171 7.19 -14.88 -5.14
N GLY A 172 6.49 -15.98 -4.85
CA GLY A 172 5.42 -16.50 -5.70
C GLY A 172 4.27 -15.50 -5.77
N VAL A 173 3.72 -15.13 -4.61
CA VAL A 173 2.61 -14.17 -4.49
C VAL A 173 2.94 -12.83 -5.14
N ALA A 174 4.14 -12.29 -4.91
CA ALA A 174 4.55 -11.02 -5.51
C ALA A 174 4.57 -11.08 -7.05
N ARG A 175 5.01 -12.21 -7.64
CA ARG A 175 4.99 -12.41 -9.11
C ARG A 175 3.56 -12.51 -9.63
N ASP A 176 2.70 -13.25 -8.95
CA ASP A 176 1.30 -13.40 -9.37
C ASP A 176 0.55 -12.07 -9.32
N ILE A 177 0.85 -11.23 -8.32
CA ILE A 177 0.34 -9.86 -8.25
C ILE A 177 0.91 -9.02 -9.39
N ALA A 178 2.22 -9.05 -9.63
CA ALA A 178 2.84 -8.27 -10.69
C ALA A 178 2.28 -8.62 -12.08
N VAL A 179 2.03 -9.91 -12.35
CA VAL A 179 1.38 -10.38 -13.60
C VAL A 179 -0.06 -9.86 -13.68
N SER A 180 -0.82 -9.98 -12.59
CA SER A 180 -2.20 -9.48 -12.53
C SER A 180 -2.31 -7.96 -12.75
N GLU A 181 -1.33 -7.21 -12.24
CA GLU A 181 -1.25 -5.76 -12.39
C GLU A 181 -0.57 -5.35 -13.72
N SER A 182 -0.09 -6.31 -14.51
CA SER A 182 0.65 -6.07 -15.76
C SER A 182 1.92 -5.21 -15.58
N VAL A 183 2.65 -5.41 -14.47
CA VAL A 183 3.86 -4.67 -14.12
C VAL A 183 5.05 -5.62 -13.95
N ALA A 184 6.25 -5.18 -14.34
CA ALA A 184 7.47 -5.94 -14.11
C ALA A 184 8.00 -5.73 -12.68
N ILE A 185 8.43 -6.82 -12.03
CA ILE A 185 9.19 -6.73 -10.78
C ILE A 185 10.62 -6.32 -11.09
N THR A 186 11.07 -5.24 -10.48
CA THR A 186 12.46 -4.80 -10.49
C THR A 186 13.08 -5.06 -9.12
N SER A 187 14.27 -5.69 -9.10
CA SER A 187 15.17 -5.64 -7.93
C SER A 187 15.73 -4.24 -7.84
#